data_AF-A0A0C3JXI0-F1
#
_entry.id   AF-A0A0C3JXI0-F1
#
_cell.length_a   1.000
_cell.length_b   1.000
_cell.length_c   1.000
_cell.angle_alpha   90.00
_cell.angle_beta   90.00
_cell.angle_gamma   90.00
#
_symmetry.space_group_name_H-M   'P 1'
#
loop_
_entity.id
_entity.type
_entity.pdbx_description
1 polymer ?
#
loop_
_entity_poly.entity_id
_entity_poly.type
_entity_poly.pdbx_seq_one_letter_code
_entity_poly.pdbx_strand_id
1 'polypeptide(L)'
;NVRLEFFKPNMTSFIQPCDAGIIRCFKAHYRRQFCARALDRDAAGEREIYKIDLLDGMTMAKKAWSEITAQTIQHCWDHTHIQ
;
A
#
# COMPACT_ATOMS: atom_id res chain seq x y z
N ASN A 1 -0.47 12.19 26.09
CA ASN A 1 -1.95 12.33 26.11
C ASN A 1 -2.51 11.93 24.77
N VAL A 2 -3.48 11.00 24.73
CA VAL A 2 -4.18 10.55 23.52
C VAL A 2 -5.66 10.92 23.64
N ARG A 3 -6.26 11.48 22.59
CA ARG A 3 -7.69 11.78 22.51
C ARG A 3 -8.35 10.77 21.57
N LEU A 4 -9.50 10.24 21.98
CA LEU A 4 -10.29 9.29 21.20
C LEU A 4 -11.53 9.98 20.65
N GLU A 5 -11.81 9.76 19.37
CA GLU A 5 -13.01 10.23 18.67
C GLU A 5 -13.87 9.04 18.28
N PHE A 6 -15.17 9.11 18.59
CA PHE A 6 -16.13 8.06 18.30
C PHE A 6 -17.02 8.47 17.13
N PHE A 7 -17.00 7.68 16.07
CA PHE A 7 -17.80 7.91 14.87
C PHE A 7 -19.02 7.00 14.83
N LYS A 8 -19.99 7.35 13.99
CA LYS A 8 -21.13 6.47 13.70
C LYS A 8 -20.63 5.16 13.05
N PRO A 9 -21.39 4.05 13.16
CA PRO A 9 -21.07 2.81 12.47
C PRO A 9 -20.93 3.02 10.95
N ASN A 10 -20.13 2.16 10.29
CA ASN A 10 -19.91 2.13 8.83
C ASN A 10 -19.26 3.38 8.22
N MET A 11 -18.55 4.18 9.02
CA MET A 11 -17.86 5.38 8.54
C MET A 11 -16.45 5.11 8.01
N THR A 12 -15.87 3.93 8.29
CA THR A 12 -14.43 3.62 8.09
C THR A 12 -13.88 4.09 6.74
N SER A 13 -14.54 3.75 5.62
CA SER A 13 -14.09 4.13 4.28
C SER A 13 -14.08 5.63 4.01
N PHE A 14 -14.89 6.41 4.73
CA PHE A 14 -14.98 7.86 4.59
C PHE A 14 -14.01 8.59 5.51
N ILE A 15 -13.74 8.02 6.68
CA ILE A 15 -13.03 8.74 7.75
C ILE A 15 -11.59 8.28 7.94
N GLN A 16 -11.24 7.08 7.47
CA GLN A 16 -9.91 6.52 7.66
C GLN A 16 -9.04 6.82 6.45
N PRO A 17 -7.93 7.56 6.60
CA PRO A 17 -7.04 7.92 5.50
C PRO A 17 -6.40 6.69 4.83
N CYS A 18 -6.23 5.60 5.59
CA CYS A 18 -5.80 4.31 5.07
C CYS A 18 -6.71 3.80 3.95
N ASP A 19 -8.02 3.89 4.15
CA ASP A 19 -9.04 3.50 3.18
C ASP A 19 -9.31 4.58 2.12
N ALA A 20 -8.99 5.85 2.43
CA ALA A 20 -9.09 6.97 1.50
C ALA A 20 -8.00 7.02 0.41
N GLY A 21 -7.04 6.10 0.41
CA GLY A 21 -6.10 5.96 -0.71
C GLY A 21 -4.74 5.37 -0.37
N ILE A 22 -4.30 5.43 0.89
CA ILE A 22 -2.95 4.95 1.27
C ILE A 22 -2.80 3.46 0.99
N ILE A 23 -3.76 2.61 1.40
CA ILE A 23 -3.73 1.16 1.15
C ILE A 23 -3.77 0.88 -0.36
N ARG A 24 -4.57 1.63 -1.11
CA ARG A 24 -4.65 1.48 -2.58
C ARG A 24 -3.32 1.80 -3.24
N CYS A 25 -2.69 2.92 -2.87
CA CYS A 25 -1.40 3.35 -3.38
C CYS A 25 -0.31 2.31 -3.04
N PHE A 26 -0.24 1.87 -1.79
CA PHE A 26 0.66 0.80 -1.34
C PHE A 26 0.52 -0.47 -2.19
N LYS A 27 -0.71 -0.97 -2.36
CA LYS A 27 -0.97 -2.19 -3.15
C LYS A 27 -0.59 -2.02 -4.62
N ALA A 28 -0.76 -0.83 -5.19
CA ALA A 28 -0.35 -0.54 -6.56
C ALA A 28 1.19 -0.61 -6.71
N HIS A 29 1.94 0.02 -5.81
CA HIS A 29 3.40 -0.03 -5.81
C HIS A 29 3.92 -1.46 -5.60
N TYR A 30 3.35 -2.20 -4.64
CA TYR A 30 3.70 -3.59 -4.40
C TYR A 30 3.47 -4.47 -5.63
N ARG A 31 2.27 -4.38 -6.25
CA ARG A 31 1.93 -5.16 -7.44
C ARG A 31 2.82 -4.83 -8.63
N ARG A 32 3.17 -3.56 -8.82
CA ARG A 32 4.12 -3.15 -9.86
C ARG A 32 5.46 -3.85 -9.69
N GLN A 33 6.00 -3.89 -8.48
CA GLN A 33 7.27 -4.57 -8.19
C GLN A 33 7.17 -6.08 -8.37
N PHE A 34 6.07 -6.68 -7.91
CA PHE A 34 5.81 -8.10 -8.11
C PHE A 34 5.79 -8.49 -9.59
N CYS A 35 5.07 -7.73 -10.42
CA CYS A 35 5.03 -7.98 -11.87
C CYS A 35 6.40 -7.77 -12.53
N ALA A 36 7.14 -6.72 -12.16
CA ALA A 36 8.49 -6.50 -12.69
C ALA A 36 9.42 -7.67 -12.37
N ARG A 37 9.41 -8.16 -11.12
CA ARG A 37 10.17 -9.36 -10.72
C ARG A 37 9.76 -10.60 -11.51
N ALA A 38 8.47 -10.81 -11.73
CA ALA A 38 7.99 -11.96 -12.50
C ALA A 38 8.49 -11.91 -13.96
N LEU A 39 8.51 -10.73 -14.58
CA LEU A 39 9.07 -10.53 -15.93
C LEU A 39 10.58 -10.80 -15.97
N ASP A 40 11.33 -10.34 -14.97
CA ASP A 40 12.78 -10.59 -14.87
C ASP A 40 13.08 -12.10 -14.76
N ARG A 41 12.25 -12.84 -14.01
CA ARG A 41 12.37 -14.30 -13.86
C ARG A 41 11.99 -15.07 -15.11
N ASP A 42 10.95 -14.61 -15.81
CA ASP A 42 10.55 -15.17 -17.10
C ASP A 42 11.67 -15.02 -18.14
N ALA A 43 12.27 -13.83 -18.21
CA ALA A 43 13.43 -13.58 -19.06
C ALA A 43 14.65 -14.44 -18.69
N ALA A 44 14.80 -14.82 -17.41
CA ALA A 44 15.83 -15.74 -16.93
C ALA A 44 15.51 -17.23 -17.17
N GLY A 45 14.31 -17.56 -17.69
CA GLY A 45 13.88 -18.93 -17.97
C GLY A 45 13.47 -19.72 -16.72
N GLU A 46 13.11 -19.04 -15.62
CA GLU A 46 12.61 -19.71 -14.42
C GLU A 46 11.21 -20.29 -14.64
N ARG A 47 10.90 -21.43 -14.01
CA ARG A 47 9.57 -22.07 -14.12
C ARG A 47 8.53 -21.45 -13.18
N GLU A 48 8.93 -21.04 -11.98
CA GLU A 48 8.02 -20.53 -10.94
C GLU A 48 8.12 -18.99 -10.81
N ILE A 49 7.84 -18.29 -11.91
CA ILE A 49 8.06 -16.83 -12.01
C ILE A 49 7.27 -16.00 -10.97
N TYR A 50 6.15 -16.53 -10.46
CA TYR A 50 5.30 -15.88 -9.45
C TYR A 50 5.61 -16.28 -8.00
N LYS A 51 6.54 -17.21 -7.79
CA LYS A 51 6.87 -17.68 -6.43
C LYS A 51 7.50 -16.58 -5.61
N ILE A 52 7.01 -16.41 -4.40
CA ILE A 52 7.47 -15.38 -3.48
C ILE A 52 7.65 -16.01 -2.10
N ASP A 53 8.79 -15.72 -1.47
CA ASP A 53 8.99 -16.07 -0.06
C ASP A 53 8.67 -14.87 0.85
N LEU A 54 8.75 -15.10 2.16
CA LEU A 54 8.44 -14.06 3.14
C LEU A 54 9.41 -12.87 3.06
N LEU A 55 10.70 -13.11 2.75
CA LEU A 55 11.71 -12.06 2.67
C LEU A 55 11.48 -11.18 1.44
N ASP A 56 11.18 -11.78 0.29
CA ASP A 56 10.78 -11.07 -0.92
C ASP A 56 9.56 -10.18 -0.66
N GLY A 57 8.52 -10.75 -0.02
CA GLY A 57 7.31 -10.04 0.34
C GLY A 57 7.56 -8.85 1.25
N MET A 58 8.33 -9.03 2.32
CA MET A 58 8.68 -7.94 3.24
C MET A 58 9.53 -6.86 2.55
N THR A 59 10.45 -7.26 1.68
CA THR A 59 11.31 -6.32 0.93
C THR A 59 10.49 -5.46 -0.03
N MET A 60 9.57 -6.06 -0.79
CA MET A 60 8.68 -5.32 -1.68
C MET A 60 7.69 -4.45 -0.91
N ALA A 61 7.17 -4.92 0.24
CA ALA A 61 6.33 -4.11 1.12
C ALA A 61 7.07 -2.86 1.61
N LYS A 62 8.31 -3.02 2.11
CA LYS A 62 9.15 -1.89 2.54
C LYS A 62 9.37 -0.88 1.40
N LYS A 63 9.71 -1.36 0.21
CA LYS A 63 9.93 -0.50 -0.95
C LYS A 63 8.64 0.20 -1.39
N ALA A 64 7.52 -0.53 -1.46
CA ALA A 64 6.22 0.03 -1.79
C ALA A 64 5.79 1.14 -0.83
N TRP A 65 6.05 0.97 0.47
CA TRP A 65 5.80 2.01 1.47
C TRP A 65 6.68 3.25 1.25
N SER A 66 7.97 3.06 0.96
CA SER A 66 8.89 4.18 0.70
C SER A 66 8.57 4.99 -0.56
N GLU A 67 7.80 4.42 -1.49
CA GLU A 67 7.33 5.10 -2.70
C GLU A 67 6.11 5.99 -2.45
N ILE A 68 5.42 5.84 -1.31
CA ILE A 68 4.28 6.70 -0.93
C ILE A 68 4.82 8.02 -0.40
N THR A 69 4.46 9.11 -1.08
CA THR A 69 4.92 10.44 -0.70
C THR A 69 4.12 11.01 0.47
N ALA A 70 4.73 11.91 1.24
CA ALA A 70 4.03 12.68 2.27
C ALA A 70 2.83 13.46 1.69
N GLN A 71 2.95 13.96 0.46
CA GLN A 71 1.86 14.64 -0.23
C GLN A 71 0.68 13.69 -0.52
N THR A 72 0.95 12.45 -0.93
CA THR A 72 -0.11 11.42 -1.10
C THR A 72 -0.83 11.14 0.21
N ILE A 73 -0.08 11.05 1.32
CA ILE A 73 -0.65 10.85 2.65
C ILE A 73 -1.53 12.05 3.04
N GLN A 74 -1.03 13.27 2.87
CA GLN A 74 -1.77 14.50 3.15
C GLN A 74 -3.09 14.56 2.36
N HIS A 75 -3.05 14.30 1.05
CA HIS A 75 -4.26 14.26 0.22
C HIS A 75 -5.28 13.23 0.70
N CYS A 76 -4.84 12.07 1.20
CA CYS A 76 -5.74 11.07 1.76
C CYS A 76 -6.40 11.56 3.05
N TRP A 77 -5.70 12.33 3.90
CA TRP A 77 -6.28 12.98 5.07
C TRP A 77 -7.24 14.10 4.70
N ASP A 78 -6.87 14.94 3.74
CA ASP A 78 -7.73 16.04 3.29
C ASP A 78 -9.05 15.52 2.72
N HIS A 79 -9.04 14.34 2.07
CA HIS A 79 -10.23 13.67 1.57
C HIS A 79 -11.18 13.17 2.66
N THR A 80 -10.68 12.82 3.85
CA THR A 80 -11.55 12.37 4.95
C THR A 80 -12.24 13.53 5.67
N HIS A 81 -11.77 14.77 5.44
CA HIS A 81 -12.25 15.99 6.12
C HIS A 81 -12.20 15.91 7.66
N ILE A 82 -11.33 15.07 8.21
CA ILE A 82 -11.12 14.93 9.65
C ILE A 82 -9.79 15.57 10.00
N GLN A 83 -9.87 16.66 10.76
CA GLN A 83 -8.74 17.40 11.33
C GLN A 83 -8.93 17.49 12.84
#